data_AF-A0A378MWF4-F1
#
_entry.id   AF-A0A378MWF4-F1
#
_cell.length_a   1.000
_cell.length_b   1.000
_cell.length_c   1.000
_cell.angle_alpha   90.00
_cell.angle_beta   90.00
_cell.angle_gamma   90.00
#
_symmetry.space_group_name_H-M   'P 1'
#
loop_
_entity.id
_entity.type
_entity.pdbx_description
1 polymer ?
#
loop_
_entity_poly.entity_id
_entity_poly.type
_entity_poly.pdbx_seq_one_letter_code
_entity_poly.pdbx_strand_id
1 'polypeptide(L)' 'MALSAKDTPQSVTAVTHQQIRDQNLNTIAKALEATHGVSVSLLDRGRYSFSARGFGIDKVKVDGMDLKVSK' A
#
# COMPACT_ATOMS: atom_id res chain seq x y z
N MET A 1 -22.07 4.65 1.70
CA MET A 1 -21.48 6.00 1.88
C MET A 1 -20.07 5.78 2.42
N ALA A 2 -19.03 6.32 1.77
CA ALA A 2 -17.66 6.18 2.25
C ALA A 2 -17.45 7.13 3.44
N LEU A 3 -16.87 6.63 4.55
CA LEU A 3 -16.45 7.50 5.65
C LEU A 3 -15.37 8.47 5.15
N SER A 4 -15.43 9.72 5.61
CA SER A 4 -14.31 10.63 5.43
C SER A 4 -13.10 10.14 6.23
N ALA A 5 -11.89 10.50 5.79
CA ALA A 5 -10.68 10.28 6.58
C ALA A 5 -10.79 10.93 7.98
N LYS A 6 -11.56 12.01 8.11
CA LYS A 6 -11.80 12.70 9.39
C LYS A 6 -12.68 11.90 10.35
N ASP A 7 -13.62 11.11 9.81
CA ASP A 7 -14.57 10.32 10.62
C ASP A 7 -14.04 8.92 10.93
N THR A 8 -12.89 8.54 10.34
CA THR A 8 -12.27 7.24 10.55
C THR A 8 -11.31 7.34 11.75
N PRO A 9 -11.57 6.68 12.89
CA PRO A 9 -10.71 6.76 14.08
C PRO A 9 -9.41 5.94 13.93
N GLN A 10 -9.01 5.62 12.70
CA GLN A 10 -7.83 4.85 12.35
C GLN A 10 -7.00 5.65 11.34
N SER A 11 -5.68 5.51 11.41
CA SER A 11 -4.79 6.18 10.45
C SER A 11 -5.01 5.61 9.06
N VAL A 12 -5.46 6.45 8.14
CA VAL A 12 -5.63 6.12 6.73
C VAL A 12 -4.71 6.99 5.88
N THR A 13 -4.18 6.43 4.81
CA THR A 13 -3.40 7.15 3.81
C THR A 13 -3.89 6.69 2.44
N ALA A 14 -4.06 7.64 1.52
CA ALA A 14 -4.51 7.36 0.17
C ALA A 14 -3.50 7.92 -0.82
N VAL A 15 -3.12 7.09 -1.80
CA VAL A 15 -2.33 7.53 -2.96
C VAL A 15 -3.31 7.83 -4.09
N THR A 16 -3.36 9.08 -4.51
CA THR A 16 -4.30 9.53 -5.55
C THR A 16 -3.80 9.19 -6.94
N HIS A 17 -4.71 9.09 -7.91
CA HIS A 17 -4.33 8.89 -9.31
C HIS A 17 -3.43 10.00 -9.84
N GLN A 18 -3.64 11.26 -9.41
CA GLN A 18 -2.77 12.37 -9.78
C GLN A 18 -1.35 12.15 -9.25
N GLN A 19 -1.18 11.79 -7.97
CA GLN A 19 0.14 11.49 -7.40
C GLN A 19 0.86 10.34 -8.15
N ILE A 20 0.12 9.30 -8.55
CA ILE A 20 0.68 8.18 -9.34
C ILE A 20 1.25 8.68 -10.66
N ARG A 21 0.53 9.56 -11.35
CA ARG A 21 0.93 10.14 -12.63
C ARG A 21 2.10 11.10 -12.48
N ASP A 22 2.04 11.99 -11.49
CA ASP A 22 3.04 13.04 -11.26
C ASP A 22 4.38 12.44 -10.82
N GLN A 23 4.35 11.35 -10.04
CA GLN A 23 5.56 10.67 -9.53
C GLN A 23 5.98 9.44 -10.36
N ASN A 24 5.30 9.17 -11.47
CA ASN A 24 5.60 8.05 -12.37
C ASN A 24 5.66 6.68 -11.64
N LEU A 25 4.69 6.45 -10.75
CA LEU A 25 4.62 5.27 -9.86
C LEU A 25 4.05 4.06 -10.63
N ASN A 26 4.87 3.50 -11.52
CA ASN A 26 4.45 2.44 -12.46
C ASN A 26 4.37 1.03 -11.85
N THR A 27 4.75 0.86 -10.59
CA THR A 27 4.69 -0.43 -9.88
C THR A 27 4.11 -0.26 -8.50
N ILE A 28 3.46 -1.31 -7.97
CA ILE A 28 2.94 -1.32 -6.60
C ILE A 28 4.06 -1.06 -5.58
N ALA A 29 5.27 -1.61 -5.83
CA ALA A 29 6.42 -1.36 -4.96
C ALA A 29 6.77 0.13 -4.87
N LYS A 30 6.83 0.84 -6.01
CA LYS A 30 7.08 2.29 -6.03
C LYS A 30 5.94 3.08 -5.38
N ALA A 31 4.70 2.67 -5.60
CA ALA A 31 3.54 3.33 -4.98
C ALA A 31 3.55 3.18 -3.46
N LEU A 32 3.89 1.99 -2.95
CA LEU A 32 4.00 1.72 -1.52
C LEU A 32 5.24 2.37 -0.90
N GLU A 33 6.34 2.46 -1.62
CA GLU A 33 7.54 3.20 -1.20
C GLU A 33 7.29 4.70 -1.04
N ALA A 34 6.45 5.29 -1.89
CA ALA A 34 6.00 6.66 -1.77
C ALA A 34 4.95 6.88 -0.65
N THR A 35 4.41 5.81 -0.06
CA THR A 35 3.36 5.89 0.95
C THR A 35 3.97 6.05 2.35
N HIS A 36 3.49 7.05 3.11
CA HIS A 36 3.99 7.30 4.44
C HIS A 36 3.69 6.15 5.41
N GLY A 37 4.69 5.74 6.21
CA GLY A 37 4.55 4.68 7.20
C GLY A 37 4.64 3.26 6.66
N VAL A 38 4.95 3.10 5.37
CA VAL A 38 5.26 1.82 4.72
C VAL A 38 6.75 1.77 4.40
N SER A 39 7.39 0.65 4.72
CA SER A 39 8.77 0.35 4.36
C SER A 39 8.80 -0.79 3.35
N VAL A 40 9.54 -0.59 2.26
CA VAL A 40 9.73 -1.58 1.19
C VAL A 40 11.13 -2.16 1.29
N SER A 41 11.23 -3.48 1.30
CA SER A 41 12.50 -4.20 1.29
C SER A 41 12.54 -5.17 0.12
N LEU A 42 13.63 -5.14 -0.66
CA LEU A 42 13.86 -6.08 -1.75
C LEU A 42 14.42 -7.38 -1.16
N LEU A 43 13.68 -8.49 -1.28
CA LEU A 43 14.16 -9.80 -0.83
C LEU A 43 15.03 -10.47 -1.89
N ASP A 44 14.56 -10.45 -3.13
CA ASP A 44 15.16 -11.18 -4.24
C ASP A 44 14.70 -10.54 -5.57
N ARG A 45 15.23 -10.99 -6.71
CA ARG A 45 14.90 -10.48 -8.05
C ARG A 45 13.40 -10.58 -8.32
N GLY A 46 12.67 -9.50 -8.07
CA GLY A 46 11.23 -9.37 -8.28
C GLY A 46 10.34 -9.64 -7.06
N ARG A 47 10.91 -9.97 -5.89
CA ARG A 47 10.14 -10.15 -4.65
C ARG A 47 10.40 -9.01 -3.67
N TYR A 48 9.35 -8.30 -3.32
CA TYR A 48 9.37 -7.23 -2.32
C TYR A 48 8.64 -7.69 -1.06
N SER A 49 9.20 -7.34 0.10
CA SER A 49 8.49 -7.39 1.38
C SER A 49 8.06 -5.99 1.75
N PHE A 50 6.83 -5.88 2.21
CA PHE A 50 6.25 -4.64 2.68
C PHE A 50 6.04 -4.75 4.18
N SER A 51 6.39 -3.70 4.91
CA SER A 51 6.10 -3.61 6.34
C SER A 51 5.52 -2.25 6.68
N ALA A 52 4.66 -2.21 7.69
CA ALA A 52 4.10 -0.98 8.23
C ALA A 52 4.19 -1.05 9.76
N ARG A 53 4.68 0.03 10.39
CA ARG A 53 4.84 0.13 11.86
C ARG A 53 5.60 -1.06 12.49
N GLY A 54 6.54 -1.65 11.75
CA GLY A 54 7.35 -2.79 12.21
C GLY A 54 6.78 -4.19 11.93
N PHE A 55 5.58 -4.29 11.34
CA PHE A 55 4.96 -5.58 11.02
C PHE A 55 4.86 -5.79 9.50
N GLY A 56 5.06 -7.03 9.04
CA GLY A 56 4.89 -7.37 7.63
C GLY A 56 3.43 -7.22 7.18
N ILE A 57 3.21 -6.66 5.98
CA ILE A 57 1.89 -6.54 5.37
C ILE A 57 1.59 -7.86 4.66
N ASP A 58 0.63 -8.63 5.18
CA ASP A 58 0.16 -9.90 4.62
C ASP A 58 -1.29 -9.82 4.10
N LYS A 59 -2.00 -8.72 4.40
CA LYS A 59 -3.37 -8.47 3.94
C LYS A 59 -3.36 -7.47 2.79
N VAL A 60 -3.75 -7.95 1.62
CA VAL A 60 -3.96 -7.13 0.43
C VAL A 60 -5.40 -7.29 -0.02
N LYS A 61 -6.05 -6.17 -0.36
CA LYS A 61 -7.41 -6.18 -0.91
C LYS A 61 -7.41 -5.51 -2.27
N VAL A 62 -8.16 -6.07 -3.21
CA VAL A 62 -8.43 -5.47 -4.52
C VAL A 62 -9.93 -5.25 -4.58
N ASP A 63 -10.35 -4.01 -4.83
CA ASP A 63 -11.76 -3.60 -4.84
C ASP A 63 -12.54 -4.03 -3.57
N GLY A 64 -11.85 -4.06 -2.43
CA GLY A 64 -12.40 -4.47 -1.12
C GLY A 64 -12.43 -5.99 -0.88
N MET A 65 -12.11 -6.80 -1.88
CA MET A 65 -12.02 -8.26 -1.75
C MET A 65 -10.62 -8.68 -1.31
N ASP A 66 -10.54 -9.55 -0.31
CA ASP A 66 -9.26 -10.07 0.17
C ASP A 66 -8.59 -10.90 -0.93
N LEU A 67 -7.45 -10.42 -1.41
CA LEU A 67 -6.60 -11.19 -2.30
C LEU A 67 -5.90 -12.24 -1.45
N LYS A 68 -6.36 -13.49 -1.51
CA LYS A 68 -5.59 -14.60 -0.98
C LYS A 68 -4.38 -14.81 -1.88
N VAL A 69 -3.26 -14.24 -1.48
CA VAL A 69 -1.97 -14.70 -2.00
C VAL A 69 -1.81 -16.11 -1.46
N SER A 70 -2.17 -17.12 -2.27
CA SER A 70 -1.92 -18.52 -1.90
C SER A 70 -0.42 -18.65 -1.64
N LYS A 71 -0.10 -19.15 -0.46
CA LYS A 71 1.27 -19.55 -0.12
C LYS A 71 1.74 -20.66 -1.05
#